data_AF-T1D8R4-F1
#
_entry.id   AF-T1D8R4-F1
#
_cell.length_a   1.000
_cell.length_b   1.000
_cell.length_c   1.000
_cell.angle_alpha   90.00
_cell.angle_beta   90.00
_cell.angle_gamma   90.00
#
_symmetry.space_group_name_H-M   'P 1'
#
loop_
_entity.id
_entity.type
_entity.pdbx_description
1 polymer ?
#
loop_
_entity_poly.entity_id
_entity_poly.type
_entity_poly.pdbx_seq_one_letter_code
_entity_poly.pdbx_strand_id
1 'polypeptide(L)'
;MANGVLKSKFENSKLKICLSPTGIKGSVEGFLNFKGDHPIPMNDSFESSKHILENLMKTDCDNLIVLLSGGASSLFEIPDAGISRSEISNTTLKLLDNGTDIETFNRIRCSLSSIKCGKILNYLHFKNYYLIMISDVPSDKTYLIGSNPFINQR
;
A
#
# COMPACT_ATOMS: atom_id res chain seq x y z
N MET A 1 2.06 14.12 0.16
CA MET A 1 2.02 14.02 -1.31
C MET A 1 0.68 14.45 -1.89
N ALA A 2 -0.44 13.83 -1.49
CA ALA A 2 -1.76 14.11 -2.05
C ALA A 2 -2.12 15.61 -2.13
N ASN A 3 -1.98 16.36 -1.03
CA ASN A 3 -2.24 17.81 -1.00
C ASN A 3 -1.38 18.64 -1.98
N GLY A 4 -0.17 18.19 -2.31
CA GLY A 4 0.75 18.92 -3.21
C GLY A 4 0.54 18.59 -4.69
N VAL A 5 0.18 17.34 -5.01
CA VAL A 5 0.01 16.87 -6.39
C VAL A 5 -1.41 17.14 -6.91
N LEU A 6 -2.42 17.16 -6.02
CA LEU A 6 -3.82 16.94 -6.43
C LEU A 6 -4.71 18.19 -6.39
N LYS A 7 -4.20 19.35 -5.94
CA LYS A 7 -4.99 20.58 -5.77
C LYS A 7 -5.52 21.24 -7.04
N SER A 8 -5.12 20.81 -8.24
CA SER A 8 -5.64 21.40 -9.49
C SER A 8 -5.80 20.44 -10.67
N LYS A 9 -5.14 19.27 -10.66
CA LYS A 9 -5.13 18.36 -11.83
C LYS A 9 -6.08 17.15 -11.74
N PHE A 10 -6.68 16.90 -10.57
CA PHE A 10 -7.42 15.67 -10.29
C PHE A 10 -8.72 15.89 -9.51
N GLU A 11 -9.30 17.09 -9.61
CA GLU A 11 -10.56 17.43 -8.93
C GLU A 11 -11.69 16.46 -9.32
N ASN A 12 -11.77 16.15 -10.63
CA ASN A 12 -12.77 15.27 -11.26
C ASN A 12 -12.47 13.77 -11.15
N SER A 13 -11.52 13.36 -10.30
CA SER A 13 -11.26 11.93 -10.08
C SER A 13 -12.48 11.22 -9.49
N LYS A 14 -12.88 10.11 -10.12
CA LYS A 14 -14.01 9.26 -9.68
C LYS A 14 -13.86 8.76 -8.24
N LEU A 15 -12.62 8.47 -7.83
CA LEU A 15 -12.28 7.97 -6.52
C LEU A 15 -10.96 8.59 -6.06
N LYS A 16 -10.93 9.04 -4.81
CA LYS A 16 -9.79 9.69 -4.17
C LYS A 16 -9.61 9.07 -2.79
N ILE A 17 -8.51 8.34 -2.58
CA ILE A 17 -8.22 7.62 -1.34
C ILE A 17 -6.88 8.10 -0.77
N CYS A 18 -6.84 8.34 0.54
CA CYS A 18 -5.61 8.58 1.28
C CYS A 18 -5.53 7.59 2.44
N LEU A 19 -4.43 6.83 2.50
CA LEU A 19 -4.09 5.96 3.62
C LEU A 19 -2.83 6.51 4.30
N SER A 20 -2.92 6.75 5.60
CA SER A 20 -1.81 7.33 6.38
C SER A 20 -1.61 6.61 7.71
N PRO A 21 -0.41 6.68 8.33
CA PRO A 21 -0.18 6.10 9.65
C PRO A 21 -1.16 6.57 10.72
N THR A 22 -1.61 5.65 11.57
CA THR A 22 -2.37 5.94 12.78
C THR A 22 -1.56 6.89 13.68
N GLY A 23 -2.22 7.92 14.23
CA GLY A 23 -1.60 8.94 15.08
C GLY A 23 -1.11 10.19 14.34
N ILE A 24 -0.99 10.17 13.00
CA ILE A 24 -0.72 11.39 12.24
C ILE A 24 -2.00 12.24 12.19
N LYS A 25 -1.87 13.51 12.60
CA LYS A 25 -2.95 14.50 12.50
C LYS A 25 -3.04 15.02 11.08
N GLY A 26 -4.22 14.88 10.47
CA GLY A 26 -4.52 15.44 9.16
C GLY A 26 -5.47 14.55 8.38
N SER A 27 -6.28 15.19 7.54
CA SER A 27 -7.03 14.54 6.47
C SER A 27 -6.74 15.28 5.18
N VAL A 28 -6.88 14.58 4.07
CA VAL A 28 -6.85 15.19 2.74
C VAL A 28 -8.30 15.51 2.37
N GLU A 29 -8.60 16.78 2.20
CA GLU A 29 -9.94 17.24 1.85
C GLU A 29 -10.38 16.66 0.50
N GLY A 30 -11.61 16.15 0.44
CA GLY A 30 -12.15 15.50 -0.76
C GLY A 30 -11.65 14.08 -1.02
N PHE A 31 -10.95 13.46 -0.06
CA PHE A 31 -10.50 12.06 -0.13
C PHE A 31 -11.25 11.21 0.90
N LEU A 32 -11.45 9.94 0.60
CA LEU A 32 -11.72 8.92 1.60
C LEU A 32 -10.43 8.70 2.38
N ASN A 33 -10.45 9.05 3.67
CA ASN A 33 -9.26 9.00 4.52
C ASN A 33 -9.30 7.74 5.39
N PHE A 34 -8.25 6.94 5.30
CA PHE A 34 -8.04 5.71 6.03
C PHE A 34 -6.77 5.77 6.86
N LYS A 35 -6.69 4.91 7.87
CA LYS A 35 -5.53 4.80 8.74
C LYS A 35 -4.97 3.40 8.74
N GLY A 36 -3.65 3.30 8.91
CA GLY A 36 -2.96 2.01 9.02
C GLY A 36 -1.92 2.05 10.12
N ASP A 37 -1.65 0.90 10.69
CA ASP A 37 -0.63 0.71 11.71
C ASP A 37 0.76 0.65 11.09
N HIS A 38 1.71 1.30 11.75
CA HIS A 38 3.11 1.34 11.35
C HIS A 38 3.97 1.43 12.62
N PRO A 39 5.10 0.68 12.72
CA PRO A 39 5.75 -0.08 11.65
C PRO A 39 5.25 -1.52 11.47
N ILE A 40 4.34 -2.01 12.31
CA ILE A 40 3.81 -3.38 12.24
C ILE A 40 2.34 -3.30 11.81
N PRO A 41 1.91 -4.06 10.79
CA PRO A 41 0.50 -4.10 10.39
C PRO A 41 -0.34 -4.70 11.52
N MET A 42 -1.39 -3.99 11.91
CA MET A 42 -2.38 -4.42 12.89
C MET A 42 -3.79 -4.10 12.35
N ASN A 43 -4.78 -4.00 13.25
CA ASN A 43 -6.18 -3.98 12.87
C ASN A 43 -6.56 -2.82 11.92
N ASP A 44 -6.01 -1.62 12.12
CA ASP A 44 -6.32 -0.48 11.26
C ASP A 44 -5.79 -0.72 9.84
N SER A 45 -4.59 -1.29 9.72
CA SER A 45 -4.02 -1.66 8.41
C SER A 45 -4.93 -2.64 7.66
N PHE A 46 -5.34 -3.73 8.31
CA PHE A 46 -6.10 -4.78 7.65
C PHE A 46 -7.52 -4.33 7.26
N GLU A 47 -8.22 -3.65 8.16
CA GLU A 47 -9.58 -3.16 7.89
C GLU A 47 -9.57 -2.09 6.80
N SER A 48 -8.70 -1.09 6.92
CA SER A 48 -8.56 -0.05 5.89
C SER A 48 -8.19 -0.63 4.53
N SER A 49 -7.24 -1.56 4.48
CA SER A 49 -6.81 -2.15 3.22
C SER A 49 -7.93 -2.91 2.52
N LYS A 50 -8.73 -3.66 3.29
CA LYS A 50 -9.92 -4.33 2.77
C LYS A 50 -10.92 -3.33 2.16
N HIS A 51 -11.25 -2.27 2.90
CA HIS A 51 -12.19 -1.25 2.42
C HIS A 51 -11.66 -0.52 1.17
N ILE A 52 -10.36 -0.21 1.15
CA ILE A 52 -9.70 0.39 -0.02
C ILE A 52 -9.81 -0.53 -1.23
N LEU A 53 -9.46 -1.82 -1.08
CA LEU A 53 -9.55 -2.79 -2.18
C LEU A 53 -10.99 -2.92 -2.71
N GLU A 54 -11.98 -3.02 -1.82
CA GLU A 54 -13.39 -3.09 -2.22
C GLU A 54 -13.85 -1.85 -3.01
N ASN A 55 -13.40 -0.65 -2.64
CA ASN A 55 -13.71 0.57 -3.39
C ASN A 55 -13.00 0.59 -4.75
N LEU A 56 -11.74 0.16 -4.81
CA LEU A 56 -10.98 0.09 -6.05
C LEU A 56 -11.59 -0.93 -7.02
N MET A 57 -12.00 -2.11 -6.56
CA MET A 57 -12.64 -3.15 -7.39
C MET A 57 -13.99 -2.72 -7.96
N LYS A 58 -14.70 -1.81 -7.29
CA LYS A 58 -16.00 -1.29 -7.75
C LYS A 58 -15.86 -0.08 -8.69
N THR A 59 -14.64 0.39 -8.94
CA THR A 59 -14.39 1.63 -9.68
C THR A 59 -13.70 1.34 -11.00
N ASP A 60 -14.47 1.42 -12.10
CA ASP A 60 -13.89 1.42 -13.44
C ASP A 60 -13.27 2.78 -13.76
N CYS A 61 -11.99 2.77 -14.11
CA CYS A 61 -11.25 3.99 -14.46
C CYS A 61 -10.39 3.79 -15.72
N ASP A 62 -10.23 4.83 -16.53
CA ASP A 62 -9.27 4.79 -17.64
C ASP A 62 -7.84 4.88 -17.09
N ASN A 63 -7.62 5.75 -16.09
CA ASN A 63 -6.30 6.04 -15.55
C ASN A 63 -6.32 5.92 -14.02
N LEU A 64 -5.40 5.12 -13.47
CA LEU A 64 -5.12 5.02 -12.04
C LEU A 64 -3.84 5.79 -11.72
N ILE A 65 -3.85 6.60 -10.65
CA ILE A 65 -2.65 7.27 -10.16
C ILE A 65 -2.40 6.84 -8.72
N VAL A 66 -1.22 6.25 -8.50
CA VAL A 66 -0.78 5.77 -7.19
C VAL A 66 0.35 6.66 -6.72
N LEU A 67 0.18 7.24 -5.53
CA LEU A 67 1.23 7.98 -4.83
C LEU A 67 1.72 7.11 -3.67
N LEU A 68 2.95 6.63 -3.74
CA LEU A 68 3.52 5.72 -2.74
C LEU A 68 4.69 6.36 -1.99
N SER A 69 4.77 6.10 -0.69
CA SER A 69 5.85 6.53 0.19
C SER A 69 6.43 5.38 1.00
N GLY A 70 7.52 5.65 1.72
CA GLY A 70 7.98 4.79 2.80
C GLY A 70 6.86 4.47 3.81
N GLY A 71 6.94 3.29 4.42
CA GLY A 71 5.97 2.77 5.39
C GLY A 71 4.75 2.03 4.80
N ALA A 72 4.54 2.11 3.49
CA ALA A 72 3.35 1.52 2.85
C ALA A 72 3.20 -0.01 3.07
N SER A 73 4.29 -0.75 3.28
CA SER A 73 4.24 -2.20 3.53
C SER A 73 3.37 -2.55 4.75
N SER A 74 3.41 -1.73 5.78
CA SER A 74 2.69 -1.98 7.05
C SER A 74 1.31 -1.34 7.03
N LEU A 75 1.16 -0.21 6.34
CA LEU A 75 -0.12 0.48 6.23
C LEU A 75 -1.12 -0.29 5.35
N PHE A 76 -0.65 -0.80 4.21
CA PHE A 76 -1.49 -1.41 3.19
C PHE A 76 -1.19 -2.91 3.09
N GLU A 77 -2.03 -3.72 3.75
CA GLU A 77 -1.85 -5.16 3.87
C GLU A 77 -3.19 -5.90 3.89
N ILE A 78 -3.26 -6.97 3.09
CA ILE A 78 -4.34 -7.96 3.15
C ILE A 78 -3.67 -9.33 3.16
N PRO A 79 -3.94 -10.18 4.17
CA PRO A 79 -3.42 -11.53 4.19
C PRO A 79 -3.80 -12.35 2.96
N ASP A 80 -2.92 -13.26 2.54
CA ASP A 80 -3.25 -14.26 1.54
C ASP A 80 -4.19 -15.32 2.12
N ALA A 81 -4.83 -16.11 1.24
CA ALA A 81 -5.76 -17.15 1.66
C ALA A 81 -5.08 -18.16 2.60
N GLY A 82 -5.68 -18.40 3.77
CA GLY A 82 -5.14 -19.30 4.80
C GLY A 82 -4.11 -18.67 5.74
N ILE A 83 -3.74 -17.40 5.53
CA ILE A 83 -2.84 -16.65 6.42
C ILE A 83 -3.67 -15.76 7.36
N SER A 84 -3.40 -15.85 8.66
CA SER A 84 -4.04 -15.01 9.67
C SER A 84 -3.35 -13.64 9.80
N ARG A 85 -4.12 -12.66 10.29
CA ARG A 85 -3.61 -11.31 10.62
C ARG A 85 -2.46 -11.37 11.63
N SER A 86 -2.58 -12.22 12.65
CA SER A 86 -1.56 -12.37 13.70
C SER A 86 -0.28 -13.01 13.18
N GLU A 87 -0.35 -13.96 12.24
CA GLU A 87 0.84 -14.52 11.58
C GLU A 87 1.64 -13.43 10.86
N ILE A 88 0.98 -12.53 10.14
CA ILE A 88 1.65 -11.40 9.49
C ILE A 88 2.29 -10.46 10.51
N SER A 89 1.55 -10.04 11.54
CA SER A 89 2.07 -9.13 12.57
C SER A 89 3.27 -9.74 13.31
N ASN A 90 3.16 -11.00 13.74
CA ASN A 90 4.22 -11.73 14.44
C ASN A 90 5.45 -11.96 13.56
N THR A 91 5.25 -12.29 12.27
CA THR A 91 6.36 -12.46 11.32
C THR A 91 7.06 -11.13 11.09
N THR A 92 6.31 -10.04 10.92
CA THR A 92 6.87 -8.70 10.74
C THR A 92 7.72 -8.29 11.95
N LEU A 93 7.22 -8.52 13.18
CA LEU A 93 7.96 -8.23 14.40
C LEU A 93 9.28 -9.02 14.47
N LYS A 94 9.22 -10.35 14.27
CA LYS A 94 10.42 -11.20 14.28
C LYS A 94 11.46 -10.80 13.24
N LEU A 95 11.02 -10.43 12.04
CA LEU A 95 11.93 -10.03 10.96
C LEU A 95 12.63 -8.70 11.26
N LEU A 96 11.93 -7.76 11.90
CA LEU A 96 12.49 -6.50 12.40
C LEU A 96 13.51 -6.76 13.52
N ASP A 97 13.17 -7.58 14.51
CA ASP A 97 14.04 -7.89 15.66
C ASP A 97 15.34 -8.57 15.23
N ASN A 98 15.29 -9.40 14.19
CA ASN A 98 16.46 -10.11 13.65
C ASN A 98 17.32 -9.27 12.70
N GLY A 99 16.93 -8.03 12.37
CA GLY A 99 17.67 -7.20 11.41
C GLY A 99 17.73 -7.81 10.01
N THR A 100 16.67 -8.50 9.59
CA THR A 100 16.60 -9.20 8.29
C THR A 100 16.86 -8.22 7.15
N ASP A 101 17.65 -8.64 6.15
CA ASP A 101 17.87 -7.84 4.95
C ASP A 101 16.53 -7.51 4.25
N ILE A 102 16.42 -6.29 3.73
CA ILE A 102 15.15 -5.77 3.20
C ILE A 102 14.61 -6.58 2.02
N GLU A 103 15.48 -7.22 1.23
CA GLU A 103 15.08 -8.06 0.11
C GLU A 103 14.43 -9.34 0.61
N THR A 104 15.04 -10.05 1.55
CA THR A 104 14.46 -11.23 2.21
C THR A 104 13.19 -10.88 2.96
N PHE A 105 13.17 -9.75 3.67
CA PHE A 105 11.98 -9.28 4.36
C PHE A 105 10.82 -9.08 3.37
N ASN A 106 11.06 -8.40 2.24
CA ASN A 106 10.04 -8.18 1.22
C ASN A 106 9.57 -9.49 0.57
N ARG A 107 10.48 -10.43 0.28
CA ARG A 107 10.10 -11.76 -0.25
C ARG A 107 9.13 -12.48 0.67
N ILE A 108 9.41 -12.50 1.98
CA ILE A 108 8.51 -13.11 2.98
C ILE A 108 7.19 -12.36 3.06
N ARG A 109 7.19 -11.02 3.09
CA ARG A 109 5.94 -10.26 3.12
C ARG A 109 5.08 -10.49 1.88
N CYS A 110 5.68 -10.64 0.71
CA CYS A 110 4.95 -10.90 -0.52
C CYS A 110 4.34 -12.30 -0.59
N SER A 111 4.97 -13.31 0.03
CA SER A 111 4.35 -14.64 0.11
C SER A 111 3.16 -14.70 1.07
N LEU A 112 3.10 -13.80 2.06
CA LEU A 112 2.01 -13.75 3.05
C LEU A 112 0.84 -12.84 2.68
N SER A 113 0.99 -12.03 1.63
CA SER A 113 0.05 -10.97 1.25
C SER A 113 -0.67 -11.28 -0.05
N SER A 114 -1.96 -10.95 -0.14
CA SER A 114 -2.73 -11.03 -1.39
C SER A 114 -2.61 -9.79 -2.28
N ILE A 115 -2.01 -8.69 -1.81
CA ILE A 115 -1.95 -7.42 -2.56
C ILE A 115 -0.54 -6.92 -2.88
N LYS A 116 0.48 -7.40 -2.17
CA LYS A 116 1.88 -6.97 -2.37
C LYS A 116 2.50 -7.55 -3.65
N CYS A 117 3.64 -7.01 -4.05
CA CYS A 117 4.42 -7.50 -5.20
C CYS A 117 3.60 -7.59 -6.49
N GLY A 118 2.77 -6.59 -6.77
CA GLY A 118 1.95 -6.56 -7.99
C GLY A 118 0.65 -7.36 -7.90
N LYS A 119 0.44 -8.17 -6.85
CA LYS A 119 -0.76 -9.01 -6.74
C LYS A 119 -2.06 -8.20 -6.74
N ILE A 120 -2.03 -6.93 -6.28
CA ILE A 120 -3.24 -6.08 -6.32
C ILE A 120 -3.74 -5.86 -7.76
N LEU A 121 -2.84 -5.87 -8.76
CA LEU A 121 -3.17 -5.62 -10.15
C LEU A 121 -4.15 -6.65 -10.71
N ASN A 122 -4.21 -7.85 -10.11
CA ASN A 122 -5.14 -8.89 -10.49
C ASN A 122 -6.61 -8.55 -10.14
N TYR A 123 -6.84 -7.57 -9.28
CA TYR A 123 -8.18 -7.15 -8.84
C TYR A 123 -8.65 -5.84 -9.50
N LEU A 124 -7.77 -5.12 -10.20
CA LEU A 124 -8.04 -3.76 -10.65
C LEU A 124 -8.23 -3.72 -12.17
N HIS A 125 -9.19 -2.90 -12.62
CA HIS A 125 -9.45 -2.66 -14.03
C HIS A 125 -9.13 -1.21 -14.39
N PHE A 126 -8.05 -1.02 -15.14
CA PHE A 126 -7.64 0.28 -15.68
C PHE A 126 -7.05 0.14 -17.09
N LYS A 127 -7.07 1.21 -17.90
CA LYS A 127 -6.36 1.23 -19.19
C LYS A 127 -4.88 1.59 -19.00
N ASN A 128 -4.61 2.60 -18.17
CA ASN A 128 -3.26 3.02 -17.82
C ASN A 128 -3.15 3.21 -16.31
N TYR A 129 -1.94 3.07 -15.77
CA TYR A 129 -1.64 3.51 -14.42
C TYR A 129 -0.31 4.23 -14.33
N TYR A 130 -0.23 5.20 -13.43
CA TYR A 130 0.96 5.96 -13.13
C TYR A 130 1.31 5.76 -11.66
N LEU A 131 2.52 5.25 -11.42
CA LEU A 131 3.05 5.06 -10.08
C LEU A 131 4.09 6.13 -9.80
N ILE A 132 3.78 7.05 -8.89
CA ILE A 132 4.66 8.12 -8.44
C ILE A 132 5.10 7.78 -7.03
N MET A 133 6.41 7.66 -6.82
CA MET A 133 6.97 7.24 -5.54
C MET A 133 7.88 8.34 -5.00
N ILE A 134 7.83 8.57 -3.69
CA ILE A 134 8.93 9.24 -2.99
C ILE A 134 9.74 8.17 -2.30
N SER A 135 10.99 8.08 -2.72
CA SER A 135 11.95 7.09 -2.29
C SER A 135 13.04 7.75 -1.47
N ASP A 136 13.29 7.20 -0.29
CA ASP A 136 14.53 7.37 0.46
C ASP A 136 15.57 6.29 0.11
N VAL A 137 15.21 5.33 -0.77
CA VAL A 137 16.12 4.29 -1.28
C VAL A 137 16.66 4.64 -2.69
N PRO A 138 17.83 4.10 -3.08
CA PRO A 138 18.39 4.27 -4.43
C PRO A 138 17.40 3.93 -5.55
N SER A 139 17.49 4.65 -6.68
CA SER A 139 16.51 4.64 -7.76
C SER A 139 16.37 3.29 -8.48
N ASP A 140 17.39 2.44 -8.46
CA ASP A 140 17.41 1.09 -9.04
C ASP A 140 16.71 0.04 -8.14
N LYS A 141 16.37 0.40 -6.90
CA LYS A 141 15.74 -0.51 -5.92
C LYS A 141 14.32 -0.10 -5.52
N THR A 142 13.61 0.59 -6.40
CA THR A 142 12.25 1.11 -6.12
C THR A 142 11.19 0.04 -5.85
N TYR A 143 11.40 -1.20 -6.28
CA TYR A 143 10.55 -2.34 -5.91
C TYR A 143 10.58 -2.65 -4.40
N LEU A 144 11.61 -2.19 -3.68
CA LEU A 144 11.71 -2.36 -2.24
C LEU A 144 10.73 -1.49 -1.45
N ILE A 145 10.25 -0.39 -2.05
CA ILE A 145 9.35 0.56 -1.39
C ILE A 145 8.00 -0.12 -1.17
N GLY A 146 7.62 -0.29 0.09
CA GLY A 146 6.28 -0.79 0.44
C GLY A 146 6.00 -2.25 0.04
N SER A 147 7.03 -3.05 -0.29
CA SER A 147 6.85 -4.35 -0.97
C SER A 147 5.99 -4.20 -2.25
N ASN A 148 6.17 -3.06 -2.90
CA ASN A 148 5.39 -2.45 -3.98
C ASN A 148 4.14 -3.23 -4.45
N PRO A 149 2.92 -2.80 -4.05
CA PRO A 149 1.69 -3.46 -4.46
C PRO A 149 1.45 -3.38 -5.98
N PHE A 150 2.03 -2.41 -6.68
CA PHE A 150 1.71 -2.06 -8.07
C PHE A 150 2.85 -2.36 -9.05
N ILE A 151 3.89 -3.09 -8.61
CA ILE A 151 4.96 -3.59 -9.47
C ILE A 151 5.09 -5.10 -9.26
N ASN A 152 4.99 -5.87 -10.34
CA ASN A 152 5.32 -7.29 -10.33
C ASN A 152 6.81 -7.46 -10.08
N GLN A 153 7.17 -8.12 -8.99
CA GLN A 153 8.55 -8.55 -8.75
C GLN A 153 8.76 -9.85 -9.53
N ARG A 154 9.66 -9.82 -10.52
CA ARG A 154 10.13 -11.02 -11.24
C ARG A 154 11.20 -11.72 -10.43
#